data_AF-K0JVM9-F1
#
_entry.id   AF-K0JVM9-F1
#
_cell.length_a   1.000
_cell.length_b   1.000
_cell.length_c   1.000
_cell.angle_alpha   90.00
_cell.angle_beta   90.00
_cell.angle_gamma   90.00
#
_symmetry.space_group_name_H-M   'P 1'
#
loop_
_entity.id
_entity.type
_entity.pdbx_description
1 polymer ?
#
loop_
_entity_poly.entity_id
_entity_poly.type
_entity_poly.pdbx_seq_one_letter_code
_entity_poly.pdbx_strand_id
1 'polypeptide(L)'
;MKEAPPSRAAFLEAGRQILLTSGWRILLGGLTVRSVCERAGISATTFAKIWPNRARQGLLSGHERFVNDLLGTLAGHGARATEDLLGREVLRVFTPNQRDPRRALRPLAEWDAKVVREDLGLRVRTLIATFARDHTGAVKSVRDEYDDLTGKSAAAYSVTLASWGGELRKPFTPKNIAVVLTALVEGMALRWLLDPKAVPEGLFGDAVVALIGSVVDVDQRHQHIDDVMEPITREVMRSYRMGVDGKVPNDPREAIIAAAKEEFAQRSYYQTHLNHIATHAGVPHGALKALFATKSEILDAGLNLIYESLQSRARDDQLVNRPPEERVPRHLERLATAATENRVWFDALMMRSIHELTHSPLEPTTKPLDFPALLTPSIESGQSTGTFTNTLPAHDLATLLTNNVLLHALNRRAHNTPETASSVCTVLLDGISARR
;
A
#
# COMPACT_ATOMS: atom_id res chain seq x y z
N MET A 1 50.05 3.53 -16.94
CA MET A 1 49.36 4.80 -16.63
C MET A 1 50.12 5.48 -15.51
N LYS A 2 50.70 6.67 -15.72
CA LYS A 2 51.30 7.45 -14.62
C LYS A 2 50.16 7.91 -13.70
N GLU A 3 50.24 7.61 -12.40
CA GLU A 3 49.29 8.11 -11.40
C GLU A 3 49.23 9.64 -11.48
N ALA A 4 48.02 10.19 -11.51
CA ALA A 4 47.82 11.64 -11.54
C ALA A 4 48.43 12.26 -10.27
N PRO A 5 49.07 13.45 -10.36
CA PRO A 5 49.64 14.09 -9.19
C PRO A 5 48.58 14.29 -8.09
N PRO A 6 48.91 14.08 -6.79
CA PRO A 6 47.95 14.10 -5.68
C PRO A 6 47.05 15.34 -5.64
N SER A 7 47.58 16.49 -6.05
CA SER A 7 46.85 17.76 -6.17
C SER A 7 45.72 17.72 -7.20
N ARG A 8 45.91 17.02 -8.33
CA ARG A 8 44.86 16.86 -9.36
C ARG A 8 43.69 16.04 -8.83
N ALA A 9 43.95 14.95 -8.12
CA ALA A 9 42.89 14.13 -7.53
C ALA A 9 42.10 14.93 -6.49
N ALA A 10 42.79 15.71 -5.64
CA ALA A 10 42.16 16.58 -4.65
C ALA A 10 41.28 17.68 -5.28
N PHE A 11 41.74 18.36 -6.34
CA PHE A 11 40.92 19.35 -7.06
C PHE A 11 39.68 18.74 -7.72
N LEU A 12 39.81 17.56 -8.33
CA LEU A 12 38.68 16.85 -8.93
C LEU A 12 37.66 16.40 -7.86
N GLU A 13 38.12 16.00 -6.69
CA GLU A 13 37.24 15.65 -5.57
C GLU A 13 36.53 16.88 -5.02
N ALA A 14 37.25 17.98 -4.77
CA ALA A 14 36.64 19.23 -4.32
C ALA A 14 35.59 19.75 -5.34
N GLY A 15 35.89 19.68 -6.63
CA GLY A 15 34.94 20.04 -7.70
C GLY A 15 33.68 19.17 -7.70
N ARG A 16 33.82 17.85 -7.52
CA ARG A 16 32.67 16.93 -7.37
C ARG A 16 31.81 17.27 -6.15
N GLN A 17 32.44 17.51 -5.00
CA GLN A 17 31.73 17.88 -3.78
C GLN A 17 30.93 19.17 -3.98
N ILE A 18 31.52 20.20 -4.59
CA ILE A 18 30.83 21.45 -4.91
C ILE A 18 29.63 21.19 -5.84
N LEU A 19 29.80 20.39 -6.90
CA LEU A 19 28.71 20.04 -7.83
C LEU A 19 27.53 19.36 -7.13
N LEU A 20 27.79 18.48 -6.16
CA LEU A 20 26.77 17.69 -5.46
C LEU A 20 26.12 18.44 -4.29
N THR A 21 26.82 19.42 -3.68
CA THR A 21 26.36 20.09 -2.46
C THR A 21 25.84 21.51 -2.69
N SER A 22 26.22 22.18 -3.78
CA SER A 22 25.81 23.56 -4.04
C SER A 22 24.34 23.70 -4.46
N GLY A 23 23.66 22.59 -4.77
CA GLY A 23 22.28 22.56 -5.20
C GLY A 23 22.03 23.49 -6.40
N TRP A 24 20.93 24.23 -6.36
CA TRP A 24 20.48 25.02 -7.52
C TRP A 24 21.34 26.26 -7.75
N ARG A 25 22.13 26.68 -6.76
CA ARG A 25 23.03 27.84 -6.87
C ARG A 25 24.10 27.64 -7.93
N ILE A 26 24.42 26.39 -8.30
CA ILE A 26 25.36 26.10 -9.39
C ILE A 26 24.86 26.61 -10.75
N LEU A 27 23.53 26.73 -10.90
CA LEU A 27 22.90 27.25 -12.11
C LEU A 27 23.17 28.75 -12.29
N LEU A 28 23.49 29.49 -11.22
CA LEU A 28 23.84 30.91 -11.30
C LEU A 28 25.11 31.13 -12.13
N GLY A 29 26.06 30.20 -12.11
CA GLY A 29 27.27 30.29 -12.93
C GLY A 29 26.99 30.06 -14.42
N GLY A 30 26.04 29.19 -14.76
CA GLY A 30 25.73 28.81 -16.14
C GLY A 30 24.65 29.65 -16.82
N LEU A 31 23.65 30.12 -16.08
CA LEU A 31 22.51 30.90 -16.58
C LEU A 31 22.75 32.40 -16.42
N THR A 32 23.71 32.95 -17.17
CA THR A 32 24.02 34.39 -17.04
C THR A 32 22.88 35.27 -17.55
N VAL A 33 22.58 36.38 -16.87
CA VAL A 33 21.56 37.36 -17.29
C VAL A 33 21.75 37.80 -18.73
N ARG A 34 23.01 38.01 -19.14
CA ARG A 34 23.37 38.35 -20.52
C ARG A 34 22.89 37.30 -21.52
N SER A 35 23.23 36.03 -21.30
CA SER A 35 22.84 34.93 -22.20
C SER A 35 21.32 34.76 -22.30
N VAL A 36 20.60 34.97 -21.19
CA VAL A 36 19.13 34.90 -21.15
C VAL A 36 18.51 36.07 -21.93
N CYS A 37 19.00 37.29 -21.73
CA CYS A 37 18.56 38.49 -22.45
C CYS A 37 18.79 38.37 -23.96
N GLU A 38 19.98 37.92 -24.37
CA GLU A 38 20.32 37.67 -25.77
C GLU A 38 19.38 36.63 -26.40
N ARG A 39 19.12 35.51 -25.71
CA ARG A 39 18.20 34.46 -26.20
C ARG A 39 16.74 34.93 -26.27
N ALA A 40 16.30 35.74 -25.33
CA ALA A 40 14.94 36.27 -25.27
C ALA A 40 14.70 37.46 -26.23
N GLY A 41 15.76 38.06 -26.78
CA GLY A 41 15.66 39.29 -27.56
C GLY A 41 15.23 40.50 -26.72
N ILE A 42 15.48 40.47 -25.40
CA ILE A 42 15.05 41.49 -24.44
C ILE A 42 16.28 42.17 -23.82
N SER A 43 16.22 43.48 -23.58
CA SER A 43 17.34 44.23 -22.99
C SER A 43 17.59 43.86 -21.51
N ALA A 44 18.85 43.95 -21.07
CA ALA A 44 19.21 43.79 -19.66
C ALA A 44 18.52 44.81 -18.74
N THR A 45 18.21 46.00 -19.25
CA THR A 45 17.44 47.03 -18.54
C THR A 45 16.01 46.57 -18.27
N THR A 46 15.37 45.87 -19.22
CA THR A 46 14.04 45.28 -19.03
C THR A 46 14.10 44.12 -18.04
N PHE A 47 15.11 43.25 -18.13
CA PHE A 47 15.33 42.18 -17.15
C PHE A 47 15.45 42.72 -15.72
N ALA A 48 16.25 43.77 -15.51
CA ALA A 48 16.45 44.40 -14.21
C ALA A 48 15.19 45.10 -13.65
N LYS A 49 14.20 45.42 -14.49
CA LYS A 49 12.88 45.90 -14.04
C LYS A 49 12.01 44.75 -13.52
N ILE A 50 12.05 43.59 -14.17
CA ILE A 50 11.27 42.40 -13.79
C ILE A 50 11.87 41.74 -12.53
N TRP A 51 13.19 41.57 -12.50
CA TRP A 51 13.93 41.02 -11.37
C TRP A 51 14.96 42.04 -10.82
N PRO A 52 14.53 42.98 -9.96
CA PRO A 52 15.39 44.05 -9.47
C PRO A 52 16.48 43.55 -8.52
N ASN A 53 17.69 44.13 -8.65
CA ASN A 53 18.87 43.72 -7.88
C ASN A 53 18.95 44.26 -6.44
N ARG A 54 17.88 44.88 -5.93
CA ARG A 54 17.88 45.46 -4.57
C ARG A 54 17.68 44.36 -3.52
N ALA A 55 18.73 43.64 -3.19
CA ALA A 55 18.78 42.81 -2.00
C ALA A 55 18.82 43.73 -0.76
N ARG A 56 17.70 43.85 -0.03
CA ARG A 56 17.73 44.33 1.37
C ARG A 56 18.02 43.12 2.26
N GLN A 57 18.81 43.33 3.31
CA GLN A 57 19.27 42.34 4.31
C GLN A 57 18.48 41.02 4.29
N GLY A 58 19.10 39.95 3.80
CA GLY A 58 18.54 38.59 3.81
C GLY A 58 17.72 38.16 2.59
N LEU A 59 17.40 39.04 1.64
CA LEU A 59 16.69 38.68 0.39
C LEU A 59 17.62 38.38 -0.80
N LEU A 60 17.17 37.49 -1.68
CA LEU A 60 17.84 37.10 -2.93
C LEU A 60 18.09 38.31 -3.87
N SER A 61 19.24 38.29 -4.54
CA SER A 61 19.61 39.20 -5.64
C SER A 61 18.69 39.05 -6.86
N GLY A 62 18.75 40.00 -7.81
CA GLY A 62 17.87 39.97 -8.99
C GLY A 62 18.07 38.70 -9.85
N HIS A 63 19.32 38.27 -10.01
CA HIS A 63 19.64 37.03 -10.72
C HIS A 63 19.15 35.78 -9.98
N GLU A 64 19.32 35.73 -8.66
CA GLU A 64 18.82 34.62 -7.85
C GLU A 64 17.29 34.54 -7.85
N ARG A 65 16.59 35.68 -7.86
CA ARG A 65 15.12 35.71 -7.99
C ARG A 65 14.66 35.16 -9.33
N PHE A 66 15.35 35.51 -10.42
CA PHE A 66 15.08 34.94 -11.74
C PHE A 66 15.25 33.42 -11.73
N VAL A 67 16.36 32.90 -11.21
CA VAL A 67 16.58 31.45 -11.17
C VAL A 67 15.55 30.75 -10.28
N ASN A 68 15.19 31.34 -9.14
CA ASN A 68 14.13 30.81 -8.27
C ASN A 68 12.77 30.75 -8.98
N ASP A 69 12.40 31.81 -9.72
CA ASP A 69 11.16 31.87 -10.51
C ASP A 69 11.18 30.86 -11.68
N LEU A 70 12.30 30.79 -12.40
CA LEU A 70 12.52 29.81 -13.46
C LEU A 70 12.35 28.39 -12.93
N LEU A 71 13.00 28.02 -11.83
CA LEU A 71 12.87 26.69 -11.22
C LEU A 71 11.41 26.35 -10.85
N GLY A 72 10.61 27.33 -10.47
CA GLY A 72 9.18 27.17 -10.20
C GLY A 72 8.31 26.98 -11.45
N THR A 73 8.85 27.24 -12.64
CA THR A 73 8.15 27.12 -13.93
C THR A 73 8.71 26.01 -14.82
N LEU A 74 9.80 25.35 -14.41
CA LEU A 74 10.47 24.36 -15.25
C LEU A 74 9.61 23.12 -15.53
N ALA A 75 8.90 22.59 -14.53
CA ALA A 75 8.01 21.44 -14.73
C ALA A 75 6.67 21.88 -15.38
N GLY A 76 6.04 20.97 -16.12
CA GLY A 76 4.79 21.24 -16.86
C GLY A 76 4.96 21.76 -18.30
N HIS A 77 6.18 21.78 -18.84
CA HIS A 77 6.44 22.14 -20.24
C HIS A 77 6.79 20.89 -21.06
N GLY A 78 5.82 20.35 -21.81
CA GLY A 78 6.01 19.20 -22.71
C GLY A 78 4.70 18.53 -23.11
N ALA A 79 4.64 17.90 -24.29
CA ALA A 79 3.41 17.33 -24.84
C ALA A 79 2.78 16.23 -23.94
N ARG A 80 3.61 15.47 -23.19
CA ARG A 80 3.13 14.49 -22.20
C ARG A 80 2.50 15.14 -20.97
N ALA A 81 2.96 16.32 -20.58
CA ALA A 81 2.37 17.07 -19.48
C ALA A 81 1.04 17.72 -19.90
N THR A 82 0.94 18.21 -21.14
CA THR A 82 -0.21 18.99 -21.60
C THR A 82 -1.33 18.16 -22.25
N GLU A 83 -1.03 17.00 -22.83
CA GLU A 83 -2.01 16.22 -23.61
C GLU A 83 -2.17 14.78 -23.09
N ASP A 84 -3.34 14.17 -23.32
CA ASP A 84 -3.55 12.74 -23.11
C ASP A 84 -3.05 11.94 -24.33
N LEU A 85 -1.72 11.84 -24.45
CA LEU A 85 -1.07 11.09 -25.51
C LEU A 85 -1.31 9.58 -25.36
N LEU A 86 -1.25 9.06 -24.13
CA LEU A 86 -1.38 7.63 -23.87
C LEU A 86 -2.80 7.13 -24.16
N GLY A 87 -3.84 7.84 -23.72
CA GLY A 87 -5.23 7.46 -24.03
C GLY A 87 -5.51 7.42 -25.53
N ARG A 88 -5.01 8.41 -26.28
CA ARG A 88 -5.11 8.44 -27.75
C ARG A 88 -4.37 7.27 -28.40
N GLU A 89 -3.16 6.98 -27.95
CA GLU A 89 -2.36 5.91 -28.52
C GLU A 89 -2.92 4.53 -28.22
N VAL A 90 -3.44 4.31 -27.00
CA VAL A 90 -4.18 3.10 -26.63
C VAL A 90 -5.32 2.87 -27.63
N LEU A 91 -6.15 3.88 -27.90
CA LEU A 91 -7.23 3.76 -28.89
C LEU A 91 -6.71 3.42 -30.29
N ARG A 92 -5.61 4.07 -30.72
CA ARG A 92 -4.99 3.85 -32.03
C ARG A 92 -4.46 2.42 -32.20
N VAL A 93 -3.80 1.88 -31.18
CA VAL A 93 -3.15 0.55 -31.23
C VAL A 93 -4.17 -0.57 -30.99
N PHE A 94 -5.14 -0.38 -30.09
CA PHE A 94 -6.05 -1.45 -29.69
C PHE A 94 -7.21 -1.68 -30.66
N THR A 95 -7.71 -0.63 -31.32
CA THR A 95 -8.82 -0.73 -32.28
C THR A 95 -8.54 -1.70 -33.44
N PRO A 96 -7.41 -1.58 -34.17
CA PRO A 96 -7.09 -2.50 -35.27
C PRO A 96 -6.67 -3.90 -34.79
N ASN A 97 -6.18 -4.05 -33.56
CA ASN A 97 -5.69 -5.32 -33.02
C ASN A 97 -6.77 -6.14 -32.30
N GLN A 98 -8.06 -5.83 -32.49
CA GLN A 98 -9.18 -6.46 -31.77
C GLN A 98 -9.00 -6.47 -30.24
N ARG A 99 -8.26 -5.50 -29.71
CA ARG A 99 -7.88 -5.40 -28.29
C ARG A 99 -7.06 -6.59 -27.76
N ASP A 100 -6.41 -7.38 -28.62
CA ASP A 100 -5.51 -8.47 -28.19
C ASP A 100 -4.27 -7.90 -27.48
N PRO A 101 -4.09 -8.13 -26.16
CA PRO A 101 -2.94 -7.64 -25.40
C PRO A 101 -1.60 -8.08 -25.99
N ARG A 102 -1.52 -9.27 -26.59
CA ARG A 102 -0.28 -9.83 -27.14
C ARG A 102 0.23 -9.03 -28.33
N ARG A 103 -0.69 -8.43 -29.09
CA ARG A 103 -0.40 -7.62 -30.28
C ARG A 103 -0.32 -6.13 -29.98
N ALA A 104 -0.95 -5.68 -28.89
CA ALA A 104 -1.06 -4.26 -28.58
C ALA A 104 0.00 -3.74 -27.58
N LEU A 105 0.42 -4.56 -26.61
CA LEU A 105 1.30 -4.09 -25.53
C LEU A 105 2.70 -3.67 -26.01
N ARG A 106 3.33 -4.45 -26.90
CA ARG A 106 4.69 -4.16 -27.38
C ARG A 106 4.75 -2.89 -28.22
N PRO A 107 3.89 -2.69 -29.24
CA PRO A 107 3.87 -1.44 -30.01
C PRO A 107 3.57 -0.22 -29.14
N LEU A 108 2.66 -0.34 -28.16
CA LEU A 108 2.34 0.75 -27.24
C LEU A 108 3.55 1.10 -26.36
N ALA A 109 4.25 0.09 -25.82
CA ALA A 109 5.44 0.29 -25.01
C ALA A 109 6.59 0.90 -25.82
N GLU A 110 6.82 0.43 -27.06
CA GLU A 110 7.83 0.98 -27.97
C GLU A 110 7.56 2.46 -28.27
N TRP A 111 6.30 2.80 -28.54
CA TRP A 111 5.89 4.20 -28.70
C TRP A 111 6.18 5.02 -27.45
N ASP A 112 5.77 4.53 -26.27
CA ASP A 112 5.93 5.29 -25.02
C ASP A 112 7.40 5.50 -24.69
N ALA A 113 8.24 4.47 -24.84
CA ALA A 113 9.68 4.57 -24.67
C ALA A 113 10.30 5.60 -25.62
N LYS A 114 9.86 5.67 -26.88
CA LYS A 114 10.34 6.68 -27.83
C LYS A 114 9.93 8.09 -27.39
N VAL A 115 8.67 8.29 -27.04
CA VAL A 115 8.15 9.58 -26.59
C VAL A 115 8.92 10.06 -25.34
N VAL A 116 9.17 9.17 -24.38
CA VAL A 116 9.90 9.50 -23.14
C VAL A 116 11.36 9.87 -23.42
N ARG A 117 12.04 9.19 -24.35
CA ARG A 117 13.44 9.51 -24.72
C ARG A 117 13.58 10.90 -25.35
N GLU A 118 12.57 11.32 -26.10
CA GLU A 118 12.51 12.61 -26.78
C GLU A 118 11.95 13.73 -25.87
N ASP A 119 11.37 13.36 -24.72
CA ASP A 119 10.73 14.29 -23.77
C ASP A 119 11.76 15.18 -23.04
N LEU A 120 11.64 16.49 -23.24
CA LEU A 120 12.39 17.48 -22.47
C LEU A 120 11.99 17.48 -20.99
N GLY A 121 10.74 17.11 -20.68
CA GLY A 121 10.23 17.00 -19.31
C GLY A 121 11.05 16.04 -18.45
N LEU A 122 11.44 14.87 -18.98
CA LEU A 122 12.34 13.93 -18.29
C LEU A 122 13.66 14.58 -17.87
N ARG A 123 14.28 15.36 -18.78
CA ARG A 123 15.56 16.03 -18.50
C ARG A 123 15.39 17.10 -17.43
N VAL A 124 14.31 17.87 -17.52
CA VAL A 124 13.97 18.90 -16.53
C VAL A 124 13.74 18.28 -15.15
N ARG A 125 12.95 17.21 -15.06
CA ARG A 125 12.69 16.50 -13.79
C ARG A 125 13.98 15.93 -13.18
N THR A 126 14.87 15.41 -14.03
CA THR A 126 16.20 14.93 -13.59
C THR A 126 17.08 16.07 -13.07
N LEU A 127 17.08 17.22 -13.74
CA LEU A 127 17.79 18.42 -13.27
C LEU A 127 17.25 18.91 -11.92
N ILE A 128 15.93 18.94 -11.75
CA ILE A 128 15.29 19.33 -10.48
C ILE A 128 15.65 18.33 -9.38
N ALA A 129 15.56 17.03 -9.65
CA ALA A 129 15.93 15.99 -8.68
C ALA A 129 17.41 16.06 -8.27
N THR A 130 18.29 16.46 -9.20
CA THR A 130 19.74 16.53 -8.97
C THR A 130 20.16 17.83 -8.27
N PHE A 131 19.66 18.97 -8.73
CA PHE A 131 20.14 20.29 -8.32
C PHE A 131 19.15 21.08 -7.47
N ALA A 132 17.83 20.87 -7.61
CA ALA A 132 16.81 21.69 -6.97
C ALA A 132 15.89 20.91 -6.02
N ARG A 133 16.34 19.77 -5.48
CA ARG A 133 15.53 18.91 -4.59
C ARG A 133 15.07 19.61 -3.30
N ASP A 134 15.83 20.59 -2.83
CA ASP A 134 15.52 21.34 -1.61
C ASP A 134 14.68 22.60 -1.91
N HIS A 135 14.37 22.84 -3.19
CA HIS A 135 13.57 23.99 -3.64
C HIS A 135 12.08 23.60 -3.70
N THR A 136 11.29 24.11 -2.76
CA THR A 136 9.87 23.75 -2.58
C THR A 136 9.01 23.97 -3.83
N GLY A 137 9.18 25.08 -4.55
CA GLY A 137 8.44 25.38 -5.79
C GLY A 137 8.70 24.37 -6.91
N ALA A 138 9.97 24.11 -7.23
CA ALA A 138 10.38 23.12 -8.22
C ALA A 138 9.89 21.71 -7.87
N VAL A 139 10.04 21.27 -6.62
CA VAL A 139 9.55 19.95 -6.18
C VAL A 139 8.03 19.85 -6.29
N LYS A 140 7.30 20.90 -5.91
CA LYS A 140 5.85 20.94 -6.05
C LYS A 140 5.45 20.83 -7.53
N SER A 141 6.08 21.61 -8.40
CA SER A 141 5.80 21.59 -9.84
C SER A 141 5.99 20.20 -10.45
N VAL A 142 7.08 19.50 -10.10
CA VAL A 142 7.31 18.11 -10.55
C VAL A 142 6.28 17.12 -9.97
N ARG A 143 5.86 17.31 -8.72
CA ARG A 143 4.83 16.47 -8.09
C ARG A 143 3.48 16.64 -8.80
N ASP A 144 3.07 17.89 -9.03
CA ASP A 144 1.81 18.19 -9.71
C ASP A 144 1.79 17.58 -11.13
N GLU A 145 2.93 17.59 -11.84
CA GLU A 145 3.09 16.91 -13.14
C GLU A 145 2.96 15.38 -13.04
N TYR A 146 3.61 14.74 -12.05
CA TYR A 146 3.46 13.30 -11.83
C TYR A 146 2.05 12.89 -11.43
N ASP A 147 1.36 13.70 -10.63
CA ASP A 147 -0.01 13.45 -10.20
C ASP A 147 -0.97 13.46 -11.41
N ASP A 148 -0.80 14.43 -12.32
CA ASP A 148 -1.56 14.50 -13.57
C ASP A 148 -1.24 13.33 -14.51
N LEU A 149 0.04 13.03 -14.74
CA LEU A 149 0.47 11.89 -15.56
C LEU A 149 -0.06 10.55 -15.01
N THR A 150 -0.02 10.38 -13.69
CA THR A 150 -0.56 9.21 -12.99
C THR A 150 -2.07 9.12 -13.17
N GLY A 151 -2.79 10.25 -13.06
CA GLY A 151 -4.24 10.32 -13.25
C GLY A 151 -4.66 9.88 -14.66
N LYS A 152 -4.05 10.48 -15.69
CA LYS A 152 -4.29 10.15 -17.11
C LYS A 152 -3.98 8.68 -17.40
N SER A 153 -2.81 8.21 -16.95
CA SER A 153 -2.38 6.83 -17.18
C SER A 153 -3.26 5.81 -16.46
N ALA A 154 -3.65 6.07 -15.21
CA ALA A 154 -4.54 5.20 -14.46
C ALA A 154 -5.93 5.09 -15.13
N ALA A 155 -6.44 6.17 -15.72
CA ALA A 155 -7.69 6.16 -16.48
C ALA A 155 -7.56 5.29 -17.74
N ALA A 156 -6.50 5.48 -18.52
CA ALA A 156 -6.22 4.68 -19.72
C ALA A 156 -6.08 3.17 -19.39
N TYR A 157 -5.35 2.82 -18.32
CA TYR A 157 -5.22 1.43 -17.90
C TYR A 157 -6.54 0.83 -17.43
N SER A 158 -7.35 1.57 -16.68
CA SER A 158 -8.65 1.08 -16.21
C SER A 158 -9.58 0.74 -17.38
N VAL A 159 -9.64 1.59 -18.40
CA VAL A 159 -10.42 1.33 -19.63
C VAL A 159 -9.90 0.09 -20.36
N THR A 160 -8.57 -0.04 -20.44
CA THR A 160 -7.93 -1.17 -21.13
C THR A 160 -8.19 -2.49 -20.41
N LEU A 161 -8.00 -2.53 -19.09
CA LEU A 161 -8.23 -3.71 -18.24
C LEU A 161 -9.69 -4.15 -18.28
N ALA A 162 -10.62 -3.21 -18.15
CA ALA A 162 -12.05 -3.48 -18.26
C ALA A 162 -12.40 -4.12 -19.63
N SER A 163 -11.74 -3.69 -20.70
CA SER A 163 -11.94 -4.28 -22.04
C SER A 163 -11.45 -5.72 -22.17
N TRP A 164 -10.54 -6.15 -21.29
CA TRP A 164 -10.02 -7.52 -21.22
C TRP A 164 -10.78 -8.40 -20.23
N GLY A 165 -11.73 -7.84 -19.48
CA GLY A 165 -12.42 -8.54 -18.39
C GLY A 165 -11.50 -8.88 -17.20
N GLY A 166 -10.30 -8.30 -17.15
CA GLY A 166 -9.31 -8.56 -16.12
C GLY A 166 -9.22 -7.47 -15.07
N GLU A 167 -8.85 -7.86 -13.86
CA GLU A 167 -8.57 -6.95 -12.75
C GLU A 167 -7.08 -6.99 -12.37
N LEU A 168 -6.63 -6.05 -11.53
CA LEU A 168 -5.26 -6.08 -11.01
C LEU A 168 -5.22 -6.96 -9.75
N ARG A 169 -4.25 -7.87 -9.69
CA ARG A 169 -3.90 -8.61 -8.47
C ARG A 169 -3.53 -7.64 -7.36
N LYS A 170 -3.93 -7.97 -6.13
CA LYS A 170 -3.54 -7.18 -4.95
C LYS A 170 -2.02 -7.28 -4.72
N PRO A 171 -1.35 -6.21 -4.24
CA PRO A 171 -1.89 -4.91 -3.81
C PRO A 171 -1.93 -3.84 -4.92
N PHE A 172 -1.85 -4.21 -6.21
CA PHE A 172 -1.81 -3.24 -7.29
C PHE A 172 -3.15 -2.53 -7.48
N THR A 173 -3.05 -1.24 -7.78
CA THR A 173 -4.17 -0.38 -8.18
C THR A 173 -3.83 0.29 -9.49
N PRO A 174 -4.83 0.82 -10.25
CA PRO A 174 -4.55 1.55 -11.48
C PRO A 174 -3.58 2.73 -11.30
N LYS A 175 -3.60 3.38 -10.12
CA LYS A 175 -2.65 4.44 -9.77
C LYS A 175 -1.25 3.90 -9.53
N ASN A 176 -1.10 2.85 -8.72
CA ASN A 176 0.21 2.31 -8.39
C ASN A 176 0.89 1.67 -9.61
N ILE A 177 0.13 0.99 -10.49
CA ILE A 177 0.69 0.45 -11.73
C ILE A 177 1.13 1.56 -12.68
N ALA A 178 0.42 2.70 -12.71
CA ALA A 178 0.84 3.87 -13.47
C ALA A 178 2.15 4.48 -12.97
N VAL A 179 2.31 4.57 -11.66
CA VAL A 179 3.58 5.00 -11.05
C VAL A 179 4.72 4.03 -11.44
N VAL A 180 4.49 2.72 -11.34
CA VAL A 180 5.49 1.69 -11.68
C VAL A 180 5.92 1.79 -13.14
N LEU A 181 4.96 1.83 -14.07
CA LEU A 181 5.24 1.88 -15.50
C LEU A 181 5.93 3.18 -15.91
N THR A 182 5.52 4.31 -15.32
CA THR A 182 6.17 5.61 -15.55
C THR A 182 7.61 5.62 -15.04
N ALA A 183 7.84 5.14 -13.80
CA ALA A 183 9.17 5.07 -13.22
C ALA A 183 10.09 4.12 -14.04
N LEU A 184 9.53 3.01 -14.52
CA LEU A 184 10.25 2.04 -15.34
C LEU A 184 10.70 2.64 -16.66
N VAL A 185 9.78 3.27 -17.41
CA VAL A 185 10.11 3.84 -18.73
C VAL A 185 11.11 5.00 -18.62
N GLU A 186 10.97 5.83 -17.59
CA GLU A 186 11.87 6.97 -17.38
C GLU A 186 13.26 6.54 -16.92
N GLY A 187 13.34 5.58 -15.99
CA GLY A 187 14.62 4.99 -15.59
C GLY A 187 15.35 4.32 -16.75
N MET A 188 14.62 3.60 -17.60
CA MET A 188 15.18 3.00 -18.82
C MET A 188 15.61 4.06 -19.83
N ALA A 189 14.82 5.14 -20.03
CA ALA A 189 15.19 6.24 -20.91
C ALA A 189 16.44 6.97 -20.42
N LEU A 190 16.57 7.23 -19.11
CA LEU A 190 17.78 7.80 -18.51
C LEU A 190 19.00 6.91 -18.74
N ARG A 191 18.87 5.60 -18.50
CA ARG A 191 19.96 4.66 -18.76
C ARG A 191 20.30 4.60 -20.25
N TRP A 192 19.31 4.64 -21.14
CA TRP A 192 19.51 4.66 -22.58
C TRP A 192 20.29 5.89 -23.05
N LEU A 193 20.05 7.07 -22.47
CA LEU A 193 20.81 8.29 -22.80
C LEU A 193 22.31 8.18 -22.48
N LEU A 194 22.69 7.33 -21.53
CA LEU A 194 24.08 7.13 -21.09
C LEU A 194 24.72 5.88 -21.71
N ASP A 195 23.94 4.81 -21.86
CA ASP A 195 24.35 3.52 -22.39
C ASP A 195 23.22 2.90 -23.22
N PRO A 196 23.08 3.31 -24.50
CA PRO A 196 22.05 2.76 -25.39
C PRO A 196 22.18 1.25 -25.61
N LYS A 197 23.40 0.70 -25.49
CA LYS A 197 23.65 -0.73 -25.70
C LYS A 197 23.08 -1.59 -24.57
N ALA A 198 23.08 -1.08 -23.35
CA ALA A 198 22.47 -1.76 -22.21
C ALA A 198 20.93 -1.73 -22.21
N VAL A 199 20.30 -0.89 -23.04
CA VAL A 199 18.84 -0.78 -23.15
C VAL A 199 18.38 -0.95 -24.61
N PRO A 200 18.28 -2.20 -25.10
CA PRO A 200 17.77 -2.48 -26.45
C PRO A 200 16.34 -1.93 -26.66
N GLU A 201 15.96 -1.64 -27.91
CA GLU A 201 14.69 -0.98 -28.24
C GLU A 201 13.44 -1.72 -27.76
N GLY A 202 13.46 -3.07 -27.74
CA GLY A 202 12.34 -3.90 -27.27
C GLY A 202 12.29 -4.17 -25.76
N LEU A 203 13.33 -3.82 -24.99
CA LEU A 203 13.47 -4.25 -23.59
C LEU A 203 12.33 -3.73 -22.70
N PHE A 204 11.88 -2.48 -22.93
CA PHE A 204 10.75 -1.93 -22.19
C PHE A 204 9.46 -2.70 -22.50
N GLY A 205 9.21 -3.04 -23.76
CA GLY A 205 8.06 -3.86 -24.15
C GLY A 205 8.09 -5.27 -23.52
N ASP A 206 9.25 -5.92 -23.48
CA ASP A 206 9.42 -7.20 -22.79
C ASP A 206 9.08 -7.10 -21.29
N ALA A 207 9.58 -6.06 -20.64
CA ALA A 207 9.32 -5.81 -19.22
C ALA A 207 7.83 -5.54 -18.96
N VAL A 208 7.17 -4.74 -19.80
CA VAL A 208 5.72 -4.47 -19.69
C VAL A 208 4.92 -5.75 -19.89
N VAL A 209 5.24 -6.59 -20.87
CA VAL A 209 4.54 -7.86 -21.10
C VAL A 209 4.68 -8.79 -19.90
N ALA A 210 5.88 -8.94 -19.35
CA ALA A 210 6.12 -9.76 -18.16
C ALA A 210 5.37 -9.24 -16.92
N LEU A 211 5.40 -7.92 -16.72
CA LEU A 211 4.72 -7.26 -15.60
C LEU A 211 3.20 -7.43 -15.71
N ILE A 212 2.61 -7.05 -16.86
CA ILE A 212 1.16 -7.13 -17.07
C ILE A 212 0.68 -8.58 -17.02
N GLY A 213 1.43 -9.53 -17.59
CA GLY A 213 1.10 -10.96 -17.53
C GLY A 213 1.11 -11.53 -16.10
N SER A 214 1.86 -10.92 -15.19
CA SER A 214 1.91 -11.33 -13.78
C SER A 214 0.87 -10.61 -12.93
N VAL A 215 0.64 -9.33 -13.20
CA VAL A 215 -0.19 -8.45 -12.35
C VAL A 215 -1.67 -8.50 -12.72
N VAL A 216 -2.04 -8.83 -13.95
CA VAL A 216 -3.44 -8.91 -14.37
C VAL A 216 -4.02 -10.30 -14.06
N ASP A 217 -5.18 -10.30 -13.38
CA ASP A 217 -6.00 -11.47 -13.11
C ASP A 217 -7.23 -11.45 -14.04
N VAL A 218 -7.18 -12.25 -15.10
CA VAL A 218 -8.25 -12.34 -16.11
C VAL A 218 -9.39 -13.25 -15.65
N ASP A 219 -9.13 -14.13 -14.68
CA ASP A 219 -10.12 -15.08 -14.18
C ASP A 219 -10.93 -14.51 -13.00
N GLN A 220 -10.69 -13.24 -12.64
CA GLN A 220 -11.34 -12.55 -11.51
C GLN A 220 -11.25 -13.35 -10.20
N ARG A 221 -10.16 -14.11 -10.01
CA ARG A 221 -9.94 -14.90 -8.80
C ARG A 221 -9.50 -14.03 -7.62
N HIS A 222 -9.36 -12.71 -7.85
CA HIS A 222 -8.95 -11.70 -6.91
C HIS A 222 -7.58 -12.01 -6.26
N GLN A 223 -6.72 -12.76 -6.95
CA GLN A 223 -5.50 -13.33 -6.37
C GLN A 223 -4.50 -12.28 -5.86
N HIS A 224 -3.65 -12.68 -4.92
CA HIS A 224 -2.51 -11.88 -4.51
C HIS A 224 -1.38 -12.03 -5.54
N ILE A 225 -0.52 -11.03 -5.67
CA ILE A 225 0.64 -11.12 -6.59
C ILE A 225 1.57 -12.28 -6.23
N ASP A 226 1.67 -12.62 -4.94
CA ASP A 226 2.53 -13.73 -4.48
C ASP A 226 2.08 -15.10 -5.01
N ASP A 227 0.82 -15.24 -5.41
CA ASP A 227 0.30 -16.49 -5.99
C ASP A 227 0.98 -16.81 -7.32
N VAL A 228 1.55 -15.82 -8.01
CA VAL A 228 2.38 -16.02 -9.21
C VAL A 228 3.66 -16.81 -8.88
N MET A 229 4.17 -16.68 -7.64
CA MET A 229 5.38 -17.37 -7.19
C MET A 229 5.12 -18.80 -6.73
N GLU A 230 3.87 -19.17 -6.47
CA GLU A 230 3.50 -20.47 -5.89
C GLU A 230 4.10 -21.69 -6.65
N PRO A 231 4.12 -21.76 -7.99
CA PRO A 231 4.76 -22.86 -8.70
C PRO A 231 6.27 -22.97 -8.41
N ILE A 232 6.96 -21.82 -8.33
CA ILE A 232 8.39 -21.75 -8.04
C ILE A 232 8.64 -22.10 -6.58
N THR A 233 7.88 -21.50 -5.66
CA THR A 233 7.94 -21.75 -4.21
C THR A 233 7.77 -23.24 -3.93
N ARG A 234 6.78 -23.89 -4.57
CA ARG A 234 6.53 -25.32 -4.39
C ARG A 234 7.71 -26.17 -4.84
N GLU A 235 8.31 -25.86 -5.99
CA GLU A 235 9.44 -26.65 -6.51
C GLU A 235 10.72 -26.43 -5.68
N VAL A 236 10.97 -25.19 -5.24
CA VAL A 236 12.08 -24.87 -4.33
C VAL A 236 11.90 -25.58 -3.00
N MET A 237 10.69 -25.55 -2.41
CA MET A 237 10.40 -26.21 -1.14
C MET A 237 10.43 -27.74 -1.26
N ARG A 238 9.98 -28.30 -2.39
CA ARG A 238 10.12 -29.72 -2.70
C ARG A 238 11.59 -30.12 -2.73
N SER A 239 12.42 -29.35 -3.41
CA SER A 239 13.87 -29.59 -3.51
C SER A 239 14.56 -29.46 -2.15
N TYR A 240 14.18 -28.46 -1.35
CA TYR A 240 14.69 -28.27 0.00
C TYR A 240 14.31 -29.43 0.94
N ARG A 241 13.06 -29.90 0.89
CA ARG A 241 12.57 -31.05 1.68
C ARG A 241 13.24 -32.37 1.31
N MET A 242 13.64 -32.55 0.06
CA MET A 242 14.41 -33.73 -0.36
C MET A 242 15.87 -33.66 0.08
N GLY A 243 16.38 -32.46 0.42
CA GLY A 243 17.77 -32.24 0.84
C GLY A 243 17.96 -32.09 2.36
N VAL A 244 16.89 -31.90 3.13
CA VAL A 244 16.94 -31.76 4.58
C VAL A 244 16.16 -32.92 5.22
N ASP A 245 16.85 -33.75 6.02
CA ASP A 245 16.25 -34.62 7.05
C ASP A 245 15.55 -33.75 8.12
N GLY A 246 14.52 -33.02 7.71
CA GLY A 246 13.91 -31.94 8.48
C GLY A 246 13.07 -32.49 9.60
N LYS A 247 13.63 -32.52 10.81
CA LYS A 247 12.86 -32.71 12.04
C LYS A 247 11.70 -31.73 12.03
N VAL A 248 10.48 -32.29 12.09
CA VAL A 248 9.25 -31.53 12.34
C VAL A 248 9.49 -30.58 13.52
N PRO A 249 9.02 -29.32 13.48
CA PRO A 249 9.14 -28.39 14.60
C PRO A 249 8.74 -29.05 15.92
N ASN A 250 9.43 -28.73 17.02
CA ASN A 250 9.17 -29.34 18.34
C ASN A 250 7.71 -29.16 18.78
N ASP A 251 7.11 -27.99 18.49
CA ASP A 251 5.66 -27.75 18.61
C ASP A 251 5.06 -27.44 17.22
N PRO A 252 4.54 -28.46 16.51
CA PRO A 252 3.95 -28.26 15.19
C PRO A 252 2.62 -27.51 15.27
N ARG A 253 1.89 -27.56 16.39
CA ARG A 253 0.61 -26.88 16.54
C ARG A 253 0.84 -25.37 16.63
N GLU A 254 1.77 -24.93 17.46
CA GLU A 254 2.14 -23.52 17.59
C GLU A 254 2.74 -22.98 16.29
N ALA A 255 3.62 -23.75 15.62
CA ALA A 255 4.20 -23.37 14.34
C ALA A 255 3.12 -23.14 13.25
N ILE A 256 2.08 -23.98 13.20
CA ILE A 256 0.96 -23.82 12.26
C ILE A 256 0.16 -22.55 12.58
N ILE A 257 -0.13 -22.28 13.86
CA ILE A 257 -0.89 -21.09 14.27
C ILE A 257 -0.11 -19.81 13.93
N ALA A 258 1.19 -19.78 14.21
CA ALA A 258 2.06 -18.66 13.88
C ALA A 258 2.13 -18.41 12.37
N ALA A 259 2.38 -19.47 11.57
CA ALA A 259 2.41 -19.38 10.12
C ALA A 259 1.06 -18.92 9.54
N ALA A 260 -0.06 -19.41 10.08
CA ALA A 260 -1.38 -18.99 9.64
C ALA A 260 -1.65 -17.51 9.90
N LYS A 261 -1.19 -16.97 11.04
CA LYS A 261 -1.26 -15.54 11.32
C LYS A 261 -0.52 -14.72 10.25
N GLU A 262 0.69 -15.14 9.88
CA GLU A 262 1.46 -14.45 8.84
C GLU A 262 0.80 -14.54 7.47
N GLU A 263 0.32 -15.72 7.07
CA GLU A 263 -0.38 -15.91 5.79
C GLU A 263 -1.68 -15.08 5.72
N PHE A 264 -2.46 -15.04 6.79
CA PHE A 264 -3.68 -14.21 6.86
C PHE A 264 -3.36 -12.72 6.76
N ALA A 265 -2.23 -12.27 7.33
CA ALA A 265 -1.80 -10.89 7.22
C ALA A 265 -1.39 -10.53 5.78
N GLN A 266 -0.74 -11.44 5.07
CA GLN A 266 -0.23 -11.21 3.71
C GLN A 266 -1.33 -11.31 2.65
N ARG A 267 -2.17 -12.35 2.71
CA ARG A 267 -3.10 -12.73 1.63
C ARG A 267 -4.57 -12.63 2.02
N SER A 268 -4.88 -12.17 3.23
CA SER A 268 -6.21 -12.26 3.84
C SER A 268 -6.66 -13.70 4.08
N TYR A 269 -7.70 -13.86 4.91
CA TYR A 269 -8.22 -15.17 5.29
C TYR A 269 -8.63 -16.01 4.09
N TYR A 270 -9.38 -15.47 3.11
CA TYR A 270 -9.94 -16.25 2.01
C TYR A 270 -8.91 -16.80 1.03
N GLN A 271 -7.90 -16.02 0.69
CA GLN A 271 -6.89 -16.40 -0.31
C GLN A 271 -5.82 -17.33 0.28
N THR A 272 -5.81 -17.49 1.61
CA THR A 272 -4.92 -18.43 2.27
C THR A 272 -5.42 -19.87 2.13
N HIS A 273 -4.54 -20.75 1.64
CA HIS A 273 -4.77 -22.19 1.54
C HIS A 273 -3.96 -22.96 2.60
N LEU A 274 -4.47 -24.13 3.03
CA LEU A 274 -3.78 -24.99 4.01
C LEU A 274 -2.38 -25.43 3.54
N ASN A 275 -2.16 -25.54 2.24
CA ASN A 275 -0.83 -25.84 1.67
C ASN A 275 0.18 -24.73 1.92
N HIS A 276 -0.24 -23.46 1.87
CA HIS A 276 0.63 -22.32 2.14
C HIS A 276 1.06 -22.35 3.61
N ILE A 277 0.09 -22.51 4.52
CA ILE A 277 0.33 -22.61 5.97
C ILE A 277 1.26 -23.78 6.30
N ALA A 278 1.00 -24.98 5.75
CA ALA A 278 1.85 -26.15 5.95
C ALA A 278 3.29 -25.90 5.49
N THR A 279 3.43 -25.24 4.33
CA THR A 279 4.72 -24.94 3.73
C THR A 279 5.50 -23.94 4.56
N HIS A 280 4.85 -22.87 4.99
CA HIS A 280 5.43 -21.85 5.86
C HIS A 280 5.80 -22.42 7.24
N ALA A 281 4.91 -23.21 7.86
CA ALA A 281 5.17 -23.84 9.16
C ALA A 281 6.26 -24.92 9.12
N GLY A 282 6.73 -25.34 7.93
CA GLY A 282 7.65 -26.47 7.80
C GLY A 282 7.02 -27.82 8.20
N VAL A 283 5.69 -27.92 8.17
CA VAL A 283 4.94 -29.13 8.57
C VAL A 283 4.40 -29.85 7.32
N PRO A 284 4.53 -31.18 7.20
CA PRO A 284 3.92 -31.93 6.11
C PRO A 284 2.39 -31.71 6.06
N HIS A 285 1.82 -31.57 4.85
CA HIS A 285 0.39 -31.29 4.71
C HIS A 285 -0.52 -32.32 5.40
N GLY A 286 -0.13 -33.61 5.38
CA GLY A 286 -0.85 -34.66 6.10
C GLY A 286 -0.84 -34.47 7.62
N ALA A 287 0.28 -34.04 8.19
CA ALA A 287 0.39 -33.73 9.62
C ALA A 287 -0.40 -32.46 10.00
N LEU A 288 -0.39 -31.43 9.14
CA LEU A 288 -1.25 -30.27 9.32
C LEU A 288 -2.73 -30.69 9.36
N LYS A 289 -3.19 -31.46 8.36
CA LYS A 289 -4.59 -31.93 8.30
C LYS A 289 -5.00 -32.80 9.49
N ALA A 290 -4.05 -33.51 10.11
CA ALA A 290 -4.30 -34.29 11.32
C ALA A 290 -4.48 -33.39 12.57
N LEU A 291 -3.79 -32.25 12.64
CA LEU A 291 -3.91 -31.30 13.75
C LEU A 291 -5.06 -30.31 13.57
N PHE A 292 -5.31 -29.91 12.32
CA PHE A 292 -6.31 -28.95 11.90
C PHE A 292 -6.87 -29.38 10.54
N ALA A 293 -8.07 -29.93 10.52
CA ALA A 293 -8.73 -30.38 9.30
C ALA A 293 -9.13 -29.20 8.42
N THR A 294 -9.46 -28.06 9.03
CA THR A 294 -9.93 -26.85 8.33
C THR A 294 -9.17 -25.60 8.73
N LYS A 295 -9.21 -24.58 7.86
CA LYS A 295 -8.67 -23.25 8.15
C LYS A 295 -9.41 -22.55 9.29
N SER A 296 -10.68 -22.87 9.48
CA SER A 296 -11.49 -22.34 10.59
C SER A 296 -10.99 -22.85 11.94
N GLU A 297 -10.59 -24.12 12.04
CA GLU A 297 -10.02 -24.66 13.28
C GLU A 297 -8.71 -23.99 13.67
N ILE A 298 -7.89 -23.59 12.69
CA ILE A 298 -6.65 -22.82 12.94
C ILE A 298 -6.99 -21.41 13.45
N LEU A 299 -8.01 -20.77 12.84
CA LEU A 299 -8.52 -19.47 13.28
C LEU A 299 -9.05 -19.52 14.71
N ASP A 300 -9.88 -20.52 15.04
CA ASP A 300 -10.42 -20.71 16.38
C ASP A 300 -9.29 -20.96 17.39
N ALA A 301 -8.30 -21.79 17.05
CA ALA A 301 -7.15 -22.03 17.92
C ALA A 301 -6.31 -20.77 18.16
N GLY A 302 -6.12 -19.92 17.14
CA GLY A 302 -5.43 -18.64 17.28
C GLY A 302 -6.19 -17.63 18.13
N LEU A 303 -7.54 -17.61 18.03
CA LEU A 303 -8.41 -16.76 18.83
C LEU A 303 -8.62 -17.26 20.26
N ASN A 304 -8.43 -18.56 20.52
CA ASN A 304 -8.76 -19.17 21.80
C ASN A 304 -8.00 -18.55 22.98
N LEU A 305 -6.71 -18.24 22.81
CA LEU A 305 -5.91 -17.57 23.84
C LEU A 305 -6.48 -16.19 24.22
N ILE A 306 -7.02 -15.47 23.23
CA ILE A 306 -7.63 -14.15 23.43
C ILE A 306 -8.98 -14.30 24.14
N TYR A 307 -9.78 -15.28 23.69
CA TYR A 307 -11.07 -15.60 24.27
C TYR A 307 -10.95 -16.00 25.75
N GLU A 308 -10.02 -16.89 26.09
CA GLU A 308 -9.76 -17.33 27.47
C GLU A 308 -9.30 -16.16 28.36
N SER A 309 -8.45 -15.27 27.83
CA SER A 309 -8.03 -14.07 28.55
C SER A 309 -9.20 -13.14 28.88
N LEU A 310 -10.09 -12.89 27.90
CA LEU A 310 -11.28 -12.06 28.09
C LEU A 310 -12.28 -12.72 29.06
N GLN A 311 -12.46 -14.04 28.96
CA GLN A 311 -13.35 -14.82 29.83
C GLN A 311 -12.87 -14.77 31.28
N SER A 312 -11.58 -15.00 31.53
CA SER A 312 -11.01 -14.93 32.88
C SER A 312 -11.25 -13.55 33.50
N ARG A 313 -10.97 -12.47 32.76
CA ARG A 313 -11.15 -11.10 33.24
C ARG A 313 -12.61 -10.74 33.50
N ALA A 314 -13.54 -11.26 32.68
CA ALA A 314 -14.98 -11.08 32.90
C ALA A 314 -15.45 -11.81 34.17
N ARG A 315 -14.93 -13.01 34.41
CA ARG A 315 -15.19 -13.78 35.64
C ARG A 315 -14.63 -13.09 36.88
N ASP A 316 -13.43 -12.52 36.80
CA ASP A 316 -12.83 -11.78 37.92
C ASP A 316 -13.69 -10.58 38.34
N ASP A 317 -14.21 -9.82 37.37
CA ASP A 317 -15.10 -8.69 37.65
C ASP A 317 -16.43 -9.12 38.32
N GLN A 318 -16.90 -10.35 38.06
CA GLN A 318 -18.05 -10.94 38.75
C GLN A 318 -17.69 -11.34 40.19
N LEU A 319 -16.55 -12.00 40.38
CA LEU A 319 -16.10 -12.49 41.69
C LEU A 319 -15.86 -11.33 42.68
N VAL A 320 -15.39 -10.18 42.20
CA VAL A 320 -15.23 -8.97 43.03
C VAL A 320 -16.53 -8.17 43.20
N ASN A 321 -17.67 -8.71 42.75
CA ASN A 321 -19.00 -8.09 42.84
C ASN A 321 -19.07 -6.67 42.25
N ARG A 322 -18.31 -6.39 41.19
CA ARG A 322 -18.38 -5.09 40.48
C ARG A 322 -19.80 -4.87 39.93
N PRO A 323 -20.39 -3.68 39.91
CA PRO A 323 -21.75 -3.51 39.39
C PRO A 323 -21.83 -3.71 37.86
N PRO A 324 -22.97 -4.18 37.31
CA PRO A 324 -23.11 -4.54 35.90
C PRO A 324 -22.86 -3.37 34.94
N GLU A 325 -23.24 -2.14 35.32
CA GLU A 325 -22.97 -0.89 34.61
C GLU A 325 -21.48 -0.56 34.46
N GLU A 326 -20.61 -1.13 35.31
CA GLU A 326 -19.16 -1.05 35.15
C GLU A 326 -18.58 -2.26 34.42
N ARG A 327 -19.15 -3.46 34.62
CA ARG A 327 -18.66 -4.71 34.00
C ARG A 327 -18.74 -4.64 32.47
N VAL A 328 -19.87 -4.16 31.96
CA VAL A 328 -20.14 -4.12 30.51
C VAL A 328 -19.14 -3.21 29.78
N PRO A 329 -19.00 -1.91 30.10
CA PRO A 329 -18.04 -1.05 29.42
C PRO A 329 -16.59 -1.56 29.54
N ARG A 330 -16.17 -2.07 30.71
CA ARG A 330 -14.82 -2.63 30.89
C ARG A 330 -14.56 -3.85 29.99
N HIS A 331 -15.55 -4.72 29.82
CA HIS A 331 -15.43 -5.86 28.90
C HIS A 331 -15.31 -5.38 27.45
N LEU A 332 -16.14 -4.44 27.03
CA LEU A 332 -16.13 -3.88 25.69
C LEU A 332 -14.80 -3.15 25.37
N GLU A 333 -14.23 -2.42 26.33
CA GLU A 333 -12.90 -1.81 26.21
C GLU A 333 -11.79 -2.84 26.03
N ARG A 334 -11.83 -3.93 26.82
CA ARG A 334 -10.86 -5.04 26.69
C ARG A 334 -11.00 -5.75 25.35
N LEU A 335 -12.24 -5.97 24.88
CA LEU A 335 -12.50 -6.56 23.58
C LEU A 335 -11.97 -5.66 22.45
N ALA A 336 -12.23 -4.36 22.50
CA ALA A 336 -11.72 -3.39 21.52
C ALA A 336 -10.18 -3.37 21.48
N THR A 337 -9.55 -3.41 22.66
CA THR A 337 -8.09 -3.48 22.80
C THR A 337 -7.57 -4.78 22.19
N ALA A 338 -8.14 -5.92 22.55
CA ALA A 338 -7.76 -7.23 22.03
C ALA A 338 -7.93 -7.31 20.50
N ALA A 339 -9.03 -6.76 19.96
CA ALA A 339 -9.30 -6.69 18.53
C ALA A 339 -8.26 -5.86 17.78
N THR A 340 -7.78 -4.79 18.40
CA THR A 340 -6.76 -3.91 17.82
C THR A 340 -5.37 -4.55 17.87
N GLU A 341 -4.99 -5.14 19.00
CA GLU A 341 -3.69 -5.81 19.19
C GLU A 341 -3.57 -7.09 18.35
N ASN A 342 -4.68 -7.77 18.10
CA ASN A 342 -4.73 -9.04 17.37
C ASN A 342 -5.52 -8.93 16.06
N ARG A 343 -5.37 -7.78 15.39
CA ARG A 343 -6.15 -7.39 14.21
C ARG A 343 -6.26 -8.48 13.15
N VAL A 344 -5.18 -9.19 12.85
CA VAL A 344 -5.18 -10.24 11.83
C VAL A 344 -6.20 -11.34 12.14
N TRP A 345 -6.31 -11.75 13.40
CA TRP A 345 -7.25 -12.79 13.82
C TRP A 345 -8.70 -12.27 13.78
N PHE A 346 -8.94 -11.04 14.19
CA PHE A 346 -10.28 -10.45 14.18
C PHE A 346 -10.75 -10.04 12.78
N ASP A 347 -9.85 -9.60 11.90
CA ASP A 347 -10.14 -9.40 10.48
C ASP A 347 -10.52 -10.74 9.84
N ALA A 348 -9.81 -11.83 10.15
CA ALA A 348 -10.14 -13.17 9.68
C ALA A 348 -11.50 -13.68 10.25
N LEU A 349 -11.80 -13.41 11.52
CA LEU A 349 -13.08 -13.72 12.16
C LEU A 349 -14.24 -13.01 11.44
N MET A 350 -14.12 -11.69 11.20
CA MET A 350 -15.13 -10.93 10.48
C MET A 350 -15.34 -11.45 9.07
N MET A 351 -14.24 -11.74 8.37
CA MET A 351 -14.30 -12.30 7.03
C MET A 351 -15.04 -13.64 7.04
N ARG A 352 -14.74 -14.56 7.98
CA ARG A 352 -15.48 -15.82 8.16
C ARG A 352 -16.97 -15.59 8.37
N SER A 353 -17.34 -14.73 9.32
CA SER A 353 -18.74 -14.45 9.65
C SER A 353 -19.53 -13.86 8.48
N ILE A 354 -18.92 -13.01 7.65
CA ILE A 354 -19.58 -12.47 6.44
C ILE A 354 -19.86 -13.59 5.42
N HIS A 355 -18.98 -14.57 5.30
CA HIS A 355 -19.20 -15.70 4.39
C HIS A 355 -20.26 -16.66 4.88
N GLU A 356 -20.31 -16.92 6.19
CA GLU A 356 -21.40 -17.71 6.82
C GLU A 356 -22.78 -17.08 6.58
N LEU A 357 -22.87 -15.74 6.53
CA LEU A 357 -24.13 -15.04 6.21
C LEU A 357 -24.53 -15.15 4.73
N THR A 358 -23.58 -15.37 3.83
CA THR A 358 -23.82 -15.34 2.37
C THR A 358 -23.92 -16.73 1.73
N HIS A 359 -23.51 -17.79 2.45
CA HIS A 359 -23.50 -19.17 1.97
C HIS A 359 -24.22 -20.09 2.95
N SER A 360 -24.74 -21.23 2.47
CA SER A 360 -25.28 -22.28 3.34
C SER A 360 -24.20 -22.78 4.31
N PRO A 361 -24.51 -23.10 5.59
CA PRO A 361 -23.49 -23.42 6.58
C PRO A 361 -22.64 -24.60 6.11
N LEU A 362 -21.37 -24.32 5.80
CA LEU A 362 -20.35 -25.36 5.65
C LEU A 362 -20.27 -26.13 6.98
N GLU A 363 -20.23 -27.45 6.91
CA GLU A 363 -20.38 -28.38 8.03
C GLU A 363 -19.66 -27.91 9.31
N PRO A 364 -20.36 -27.81 10.46
CA PRO A 364 -19.76 -27.35 11.71
C PRO A 364 -18.97 -28.50 12.36
N THR A 365 -17.64 -28.50 12.21
CA THR A 365 -16.78 -29.45 12.94
C THR A 365 -16.34 -28.93 14.31
N THR A 366 -16.46 -27.63 14.59
CA THR A 366 -16.16 -27.02 15.90
C THR A 366 -17.19 -25.98 16.31
N LYS A 367 -17.54 -25.94 17.60
CA LYS A 367 -18.42 -24.90 18.14
C LYS A 367 -17.67 -23.57 18.10
N PRO A 368 -18.12 -22.56 17.33
CA PRO A 368 -17.39 -21.30 17.19
C PRO A 368 -17.28 -20.57 18.53
N LEU A 369 -16.18 -19.82 18.70
CA LEU A 369 -15.98 -18.97 19.88
C LEU A 369 -17.06 -17.89 19.94
N ASP A 370 -17.84 -17.89 21.02
CA ASP A 370 -18.96 -16.97 21.23
C ASP A 370 -18.53 -15.80 22.12
N PHE A 371 -17.88 -14.80 21.51
CA PHE A 371 -17.51 -13.56 22.21
C PHE A 371 -18.72 -12.86 22.88
N PRO A 372 -19.90 -12.75 22.24
CA PRO A 372 -21.11 -12.24 22.90
C PRO A 372 -21.48 -12.97 24.21
N ALA A 373 -21.34 -14.29 24.28
CA ALA A 373 -21.67 -15.05 25.49
C ALA A 373 -20.85 -14.62 26.73
N LEU A 374 -19.65 -14.04 26.55
CA LEU A 374 -18.84 -13.54 27.67
C LEU A 374 -19.49 -12.35 28.41
N LEU A 375 -20.32 -11.58 27.72
CA LEU A 375 -21.00 -10.41 28.28
C LEU A 375 -22.37 -10.75 28.86
N THR A 376 -22.98 -11.85 28.41
CA THR A 376 -24.36 -12.25 28.74
C THR A 376 -24.66 -12.26 30.25
N PRO A 377 -23.83 -12.88 31.13
CA PRO A 377 -24.14 -12.90 32.57
C PRO A 377 -24.12 -11.52 33.22
N SER A 378 -23.35 -10.57 32.66
CA SER A 378 -23.30 -9.20 33.18
C SER A 378 -24.55 -8.42 32.79
N ILE A 379 -25.08 -8.67 31.59
CA ILE A 379 -26.33 -8.09 31.11
C ILE A 379 -27.52 -8.69 31.87
N GLU A 380 -27.58 -10.01 32.05
CA GLU A 380 -28.61 -10.69 32.85
C GLU A 380 -28.66 -10.15 34.27
N SER A 381 -27.49 -9.98 34.91
CA SER A 381 -27.39 -9.35 36.22
C SER A 381 -27.99 -7.95 36.21
N GLY A 382 -27.66 -7.09 35.25
CA GLY A 382 -28.21 -5.75 35.14
C GLY A 382 -29.70 -5.69 34.81
N GLN A 383 -30.22 -6.66 34.04
CA GLN A 383 -31.65 -6.80 33.79
C GLN A 383 -32.40 -7.21 35.06
N SER A 384 -31.84 -8.13 35.85
CA SER A 384 -32.44 -8.57 37.12
C SER A 384 -32.49 -7.47 38.18
N THR A 385 -31.52 -6.55 38.19
CA THR A 385 -31.47 -5.41 39.11
C THR A 385 -32.22 -4.18 38.59
N GLY A 386 -32.79 -4.24 37.39
CA GLY A 386 -33.46 -3.11 36.74
C GLY A 386 -32.51 -2.00 36.24
N THR A 387 -31.21 -2.25 36.20
CA THR A 387 -30.19 -1.32 35.67
C THR A 387 -30.26 -1.25 34.14
N PHE A 388 -30.45 -2.40 33.49
CA PHE A 388 -30.56 -2.52 32.03
C PHE A 388 -31.98 -2.91 31.62
N THR A 389 -32.36 -2.50 30.41
CA THR A 389 -33.64 -2.86 29.80
C THR A 389 -33.75 -4.37 29.55
N ASN A 390 -34.93 -4.93 29.76
CA ASN A 390 -35.25 -6.34 29.50
C ASN A 390 -36.06 -6.55 28.21
N THR A 391 -36.11 -5.52 27.33
CA THR A 391 -36.86 -5.58 26.07
C THR A 391 -36.31 -6.60 25.08
N LEU A 392 -35.03 -6.93 25.18
CA LEU A 392 -34.35 -7.95 24.40
C LEU A 392 -33.69 -8.98 25.33
N PRO A 393 -33.59 -10.26 24.91
CA PRO A 393 -32.76 -11.25 25.58
C PRO A 393 -31.33 -10.75 25.79
N ALA A 394 -30.72 -11.13 26.91
CA ALA A 394 -29.37 -10.69 27.27
C ALA A 394 -28.30 -11.03 26.22
N HIS A 395 -28.42 -12.20 25.56
CA HIS A 395 -27.50 -12.62 24.50
C HIS A 395 -27.65 -11.76 23.23
N ASP A 396 -28.85 -11.34 22.88
CA ASP A 396 -29.08 -10.45 21.72
C ASP A 396 -28.47 -9.06 21.97
N LEU A 397 -28.65 -8.51 23.18
CA LEU A 397 -27.99 -7.28 23.60
C LEU A 397 -26.47 -7.43 23.58
N ALA A 398 -25.94 -8.56 24.06
CA ALA A 398 -24.52 -8.84 24.03
C ALA A 398 -23.97 -8.89 22.60
N THR A 399 -24.72 -9.50 21.68
CA THR A 399 -24.35 -9.60 20.26
C THR A 399 -24.32 -8.23 19.61
N LEU A 400 -25.33 -7.38 19.84
CA LEU A 400 -25.37 -6.02 19.32
C LEU A 400 -24.20 -5.18 19.80
N LEU A 401 -23.90 -5.22 21.11
CA LEU A 401 -22.77 -4.49 21.69
C LEU A 401 -21.42 -4.97 21.13
N THR A 402 -21.22 -6.29 21.10
CA THR A 402 -20.00 -6.93 20.62
C THR A 402 -19.75 -6.60 19.14
N ASN A 403 -20.75 -6.77 18.28
CA ASN A 403 -20.63 -6.52 16.85
C ASN A 403 -20.30 -5.06 16.54
N ASN A 404 -20.91 -4.11 17.24
CA ASN A 404 -20.60 -2.69 17.08
C ASN A 404 -19.14 -2.40 17.45
N VAL A 405 -18.67 -2.89 18.59
CA VAL A 405 -17.28 -2.69 19.02
C VAL A 405 -16.29 -3.29 18.02
N LEU A 406 -16.52 -4.53 17.57
CA LEU A 406 -15.65 -5.19 16.59
C LEU A 406 -15.63 -4.44 15.24
N LEU A 407 -16.79 -4.08 14.69
CA LEU A 407 -16.88 -3.33 13.43
C LEU A 407 -16.16 -1.98 13.52
N HIS A 408 -16.31 -1.25 14.63
CA HIS A 408 -15.65 0.03 14.82
C HIS A 408 -14.14 -0.09 15.02
N ALA A 409 -13.69 -1.07 15.81
CA ALA A 409 -12.26 -1.32 16.04
C ALA A 409 -11.53 -1.69 14.74
N LEU A 410 -12.17 -2.46 13.85
CA LEU A 410 -11.52 -2.96 12.64
C LEU A 410 -11.58 -1.97 11.46
N ASN A 411 -12.60 -1.10 11.38
CA ASN A 411 -12.74 -0.15 10.27
C ASN A 411 -11.88 1.12 10.40
N ARG A 412 -11.48 1.55 11.61
CA ARG A 412 -10.70 2.79 11.81
C ARG A 412 -9.20 2.50 11.87
N ARG A 413 -8.50 2.62 10.73
CA ARG A 413 -7.03 2.44 10.62
C ARG A 413 -6.17 3.54 11.29
N ALA A 414 -6.75 4.64 11.76
CA ALA A 414 -5.98 5.88 12.00
C ALA A 414 -6.29 6.66 13.31
N HIS A 415 -7.12 6.17 14.24
CA HIS A 415 -7.50 6.94 15.45
C HIS A 415 -7.24 6.16 16.74
N ASN A 416 -6.96 6.89 17.83
CA ASN A 416 -6.67 6.38 19.17
C ASN A 416 -7.80 5.46 19.69
N THR A 417 -7.43 4.22 19.98
CA THR A 417 -8.28 3.08 20.39
C THR A 417 -9.18 3.35 21.61
N PRO A 418 -8.75 4.06 22.67
CA PRO A 418 -9.57 4.26 23.87
C PRO A 418 -10.83 5.10 23.62
N GLU A 419 -10.76 6.09 22.72
CA GLU A 419 -11.87 7.01 22.44
C GLU A 419 -13.02 6.33 21.69
N THR A 420 -12.72 5.32 20.85
CA THR A 420 -13.74 4.64 20.03
C THR A 420 -14.57 3.67 20.88
N ALA A 421 -13.93 2.88 21.76
CA ALA A 421 -14.64 2.03 22.71
C ALA A 421 -15.47 2.86 23.69
N SER A 422 -14.91 3.94 24.23
CA SER A 422 -15.62 4.85 25.12
C SER A 422 -16.83 5.50 24.45
N SER A 423 -16.71 5.94 23.18
CA SER A 423 -17.82 6.56 22.44
C SER A 423 -18.96 5.57 22.15
N VAL A 424 -18.62 4.34 21.75
CA VAL A 424 -19.61 3.27 21.52
C VAL A 424 -20.27 2.88 22.83
N CYS A 425 -19.51 2.76 23.92
CA CYS A 425 -20.04 2.52 25.26
C CYS A 425 -20.97 3.64 25.71
N THR A 426 -20.61 4.92 25.58
CA THR A 426 -21.48 6.04 26.00
C THR A 426 -22.80 6.03 25.25
N VAL A 427 -22.78 5.94 23.92
CA VAL A 427 -24.01 6.00 23.11
C VAL A 427 -24.90 4.76 23.33
N LEU A 428 -24.32 3.56 23.43
CA LEU A 428 -25.09 2.32 23.56
C LEU A 428 -25.54 2.05 25.00
N LEU A 429 -24.72 2.38 26.02
CA LEU A 429 -25.10 2.22 27.43
C LEU A 429 -26.21 3.19 27.84
N ASP A 430 -26.18 4.44 27.35
CA ASP A 430 -27.25 5.40 27.59
C ASP A 430 -28.57 4.95 26.93
N GLY A 431 -28.49 4.21 25.82
CA GLY A 431 -29.65 3.65 25.11
C GLY A 431 -30.26 2.40 25.77
N ILE A 432 -29.47 1.56 26.44
CA ILE A 432 -29.95 0.34 27.11
C ILE A 432 -30.20 0.50 28.61
N SER A 433 -29.76 1.61 29.20
CA SER A 433 -30.07 1.96 30.59
C SER A 433 -31.59 2.13 30.74
N ALA A 434 -32.16 1.58 31.81
CA ALA A 434 -33.59 1.72 32.06
C ALA A 434 -33.94 3.22 32.20
N ARG A 435 -34.84 3.73 31.35
CA ARG A 435 -35.38 5.10 31.51
C ARG A 435 -36.16 5.13 32.82
N ARG A 436 -35.71 5.96 33.76
CA ARG A 436 -36.45 6.26 35.00
C ARG A 436 -37.72 7.04 34.71
#